data_AF-A0A5P8WBV6-F1
#
_entry.id   AF-A0A5P8WBV6-F1
#
_cell.length_a   1.000
_cell.length_b   1.000
_cell.length_c   1.000
_cell.angle_alpha   90.00
_cell.angle_beta   90.00
_cell.angle_gamma   90.00
#
_symmetry.space_group_name_H-M   'P 1'
#
loop_
_entity.id
_entity.type
_entity.pdbx_description
1 polymer ?
#
loop_
_entity_poly.entity_id
_entity_poly.type
_entity_poly.pdbx_seq_one_letter_code
_entity_poly.pdbx_strand_id
1 'polypeptide(L)'
;MFMKLDADAPVLLIGTGLTMVDMVLSLSDRQHRGKIYAVSRRGLFPLKHQAAQPYPCFLTPENSPKSVRDWLRRLRAEVKIATA
;
A
#
# COMPACT_ATOMS: atom_id res chain seq x y z
N MET A 1 -15.04 -3.79 9.97
CA MET A 1 -15.65 -2.47 10.26
C MET A 1 -17.10 -2.33 9.75
N PHE A 2 -17.53 -2.98 8.66
CA PHE A 2 -18.89 -2.77 8.10
C PHE A 2 -19.97 -3.76 8.57
N MET A 3 -20.26 -3.83 9.87
CA MET A 3 -21.11 -4.91 10.41
C MET A 3 -22.59 -4.86 10.02
N LYS A 4 -23.09 -3.75 9.47
CA LYS A 4 -24.48 -3.60 8.96
C LYS A 4 -24.53 -2.60 7.80
N LEU A 5 -24.00 -2.97 6.65
CA LEU A 5 -24.23 -2.25 5.40
C LEU A 5 -25.09 -3.14 4.50
N ASP A 6 -26.18 -2.58 3.99
CA ASP A 6 -26.95 -3.21 2.92
C ASP A 6 -26.02 -3.49 1.74
N ALA A 7 -26.16 -4.67 1.14
CA ALA A 7 -25.34 -5.09 0.02
C ALA A 7 -25.50 -4.16 -1.19
N ASP A 8 -26.66 -3.51 -1.37
CA ASP A 8 -26.93 -2.69 -2.55
C ASP A 8 -26.88 -1.17 -2.27
N ALA A 9 -26.70 -0.76 -1.00
CA ALA A 9 -26.63 0.65 -0.64
C ALA A 9 -25.39 1.35 -1.22
N PRO A 10 -25.49 2.55 -1.80
CA PRO A 10 -24.31 3.28 -2.26
C PRO A 10 -23.41 3.70 -1.08
N VAL A 11 -22.10 3.67 -1.30
CA VAL A 11 -21.08 4.03 -0.30
C VAL A 11 -20.22 5.17 -0.82
N LEU A 12 -20.00 6.20 0.00
CA LEU A 12 -19.02 7.26 -0.28
C LEU A 12 -17.77 7.07 0.59
N LEU A 13 -16.61 6.97 -0.06
CA LEU A 13 -15.31 6.93 0.58
C LEU A 13 -14.62 8.30 0.42
N ILE A 14 -14.22 8.88 1.55
CA ILE A 14 -13.46 10.14 1.58
C ILE A 14 -11.97 9.83 1.65
N GLY A 15 -11.25 10.22 0.61
CA GLY A 15 -9.85 9.89 0.39
C GLY A 15 -9.68 8.72 -0.58
N THR A 16 -8.65 8.82 -1.41
CA THR A 16 -8.23 7.79 -2.39
C THR A 16 -6.83 7.26 -2.05
N GLY A 17 -6.53 7.11 -0.75
CA GLY A 17 -5.28 6.54 -0.25
C GLY A 17 -5.30 5.01 -0.20
N LEU A 18 -4.23 4.38 0.28
CA LEU A 18 -4.14 2.92 0.37
C LEU A 18 -5.25 2.32 1.25
N THR A 19 -5.59 3.00 2.36
CA THR A 19 -6.72 2.60 3.23
C THR A 19 -8.07 2.54 2.50
N MET A 20 -8.28 3.36 1.45
CA MET A 20 -9.50 3.26 0.64
C MET A 20 -9.53 1.92 -0.12
N VAL A 21 -8.38 1.45 -0.62
CA VAL A 21 -8.27 0.12 -1.26
C VAL A 21 -8.64 -0.97 -0.27
N ASP A 22 -8.11 -0.93 0.95
CA ASP A 22 -8.45 -1.90 2.00
C ASP A 22 -9.96 -1.92 2.30
N MET A 23 -10.60 -0.75 2.29
CA MET A 23 -12.04 -0.61 2.49
C MET A 23 -12.85 -1.18 1.31
N VAL A 24 -12.43 -0.92 0.08
CA VAL A 24 -13.05 -1.49 -1.13
C VAL A 24 -12.91 -3.01 -1.15
N LEU A 25 -11.73 -3.54 -0.84
CA LEU A 25 -11.51 -4.98 -0.71
C LEU A 25 -12.39 -5.58 0.39
N SER A 26 -12.47 -4.92 1.55
CA SER A 26 -13.35 -5.35 2.64
C SER A 26 -14.85 -5.34 2.28
N LEU A 27 -15.30 -4.43 1.41
CA LEU A 27 -16.66 -4.39 0.88
C LEU A 27 -16.88 -5.51 -0.16
N SER A 28 -15.89 -5.73 -1.03
CA SER A 28 -15.88 -6.81 -2.01
C SER A 28 -15.95 -8.19 -1.35
N ASP A 29 -15.17 -8.44 -0.30
CA ASP A 29 -15.16 -9.68 0.47
C ASP A 29 -16.51 -9.95 1.16
N ARG A 30 -17.28 -8.89 1.42
CA ARG A 30 -18.66 -8.97 1.95
C ARG A 30 -19.73 -9.02 0.86
N GLN A 31 -19.32 -9.16 -0.40
CA GLN A 31 -20.20 -9.19 -1.57
C GLN A 31 -21.10 -7.96 -1.69
N HIS A 32 -20.59 -6.79 -1.28
CA HIS A 32 -21.28 -5.52 -1.51
C HIS A 32 -21.34 -5.23 -3.02
N ARG A 33 -22.53 -4.94 -3.53
CA ARG A 33 -22.87 -4.67 -4.93
C ARG A 33 -23.26 -3.20 -5.17
N GLY A 34 -23.52 -2.46 -4.09
CA GLY A 34 -23.82 -1.05 -4.13
C GLY A 34 -22.68 -0.25 -4.77
N LYS A 35 -23.05 0.88 -5.40
CA LYS A 35 -22.08 1.73 -6.08
C LYS A 35 -21.16 2.40 -5.08
N ILE A 36 -19.85 2.23 -5.27
CA ILE A 36 -18.82 2.87 -4.45
C ILE A 36 -18.37 4.15 -5.15
N TYR A 37 -18.54 5.28 -4.48
CA TYR A 37 -18.03 6.59 -4.87
C TYR A 37 -16.78 6.89 -4.05
N ALA A 38 -15.73 7.42 -4.68
CA ALA A 38 -14.54 7.87 -3.99
C ALA A 38 -14.25 9.33 -4.34
N VAL A 39 -13.99 10.16 -3.32
CA VAL A 39 -13.66 11.58 -3.50
C VAL A 39 -12.30 11.88 -2.87
N SER A 40 -11.50 12.68 -3.56
CA SER A 40 -10.16 13.06 -3.10
C SER A 40 -9.89 14.52 -3.36
N ARG A 41 -9.34 15.20 -2.36
CA ARG A 41 -8.97 16.62 -2.48
C ARG A 41 -7.89 16.87 -3.53
N ARG A 42 -7.01 15.89 -3.76
CA ARG A 42 -5.85 16.02 -4.67
C ARG A 42 -5.95 15.14 -5.91
N GLY A 43 -7.01 14.33 -6.04
CA GLY A 43 -7.19 13.43 -7.19
C GLY A 43 -6.15 12.32 -7.34
N LEU A 44 -5.32 12.05 -6.32
CA LEU A 44 -4.26 11.05 -6.37
C LEU A 44 -4.77 9.67 -5.92
N PHE A 45 -4.54 8.64 -6.73
CA PHE A 45 -4.70 7.24 -6.30
C PHE A 45 -3.39 6.67 -5.74
N PRO A 46 -3.43 5.56 -4.98
CA PRO A 46 -2.23 4.86 -4.58
C PRO A 46 -1.51 4.38 -5.84
N LEU A 47 -0.19 4.55 -5.87
CA LEU A 47 0.60 4.05 -7.00
C LEU A 47 0.68 2.53 -6.93
N LYS A 48 0.43 1.87 -8.06
CA LYS A 48 0.73 0.45 -8.20
C LYS A 48 2.24 0.23 -8.05
N HIS A 49 2.64 -0.83 -7.35
CA HIS A 49 4.01 -1.31 -7.45
C HIS A 49 4.28 -1.68 -8.91
N GLN A 50 5.35 -1.12 -9.48
CA GLN A 50 5.78 -1.49 -10.81
C GLN A 50 6.37 -2.90 -10.77
N ALA A 51 6.16 -3.68 -11.83
CA ALA A 51 6.88 -4.93 -11.98
C ALA A 51 8.39 -4.62 -12.04
N ALA A 52 9.16 -5.29 -11.20
CA ALA A 52 10.60 -5.13 -11.12
C ALA A 52 11.25 -6.51 -11.02
N GLN A 53 12.46 -6.63 -11.55
CA GLN A 53 13.28 -7.81 -11.31
C GLN A 53 13.65 -7.87 -9.82
N PRO A 54 13.72 -9.07 -9.21
CA PRO A 54 14.19 -9.21 -7.84
C PRO A 54 15.56 -8.56 -7.66
N TYR A 55 15.69 -7.72 -6.63
CA TYR A 55 16.98 -7.12 -6.28
C TYR A 55 17.82 -8.14 -5.48
N PRO A 56 19.14 -8.24 -5.70
CA PRO A 56 20.00 -9.14 -4.94
C PRO A 56 19.87 -8.91 -3.42
N CYS A 57 19.83 -10.00 -2.66
CA CYS A 57 19.79 -9.89 -1.20
C CYS A 57 21.12 -9.29 -0.70
N PHE A 58 21.05 -8.12 -0.07
CA PHE A 58 22.21 -7.41 0.49
C PHE A 58 22.29 -7.50 2.01
N LEU A 59 21.35 -8.22 2.64
CA LEU A 59 21.24 -8.39 4.08
C LEU A 59 21.19 -9.86 4.44
N THR A 60 22.11 -10.25 5.31
CA THR A 60 22.15 -11.56 5.93
C THR A 60 22.23 -11.36 7.45
N PRO A 61 21.86 -12.37 8.25
CA PRO A 61 22.02 -12.29 9.70
C PRO A 61 23.44 -11.90 10.14
N GLU A 62 24.46 -12.33 9.39
CA GLU A 62 25.88 -12.09 9.68
C GLU A 62 26.31 -10.64 9.38
N ASN A 63 25.73 -10.02 8.35
CA ASN A 63 26.07 -8.65 7.93
C ASN A 63 25.05 -7.60 8.41
N SER A 64 24.07 -8.02 9.21
CA SER A 64 22.97 -7.18 9.67
C SER A 64 23.47 -6.04 10.55
N PRO A 65 23.14 -4.78 10.23
CA PRO A 65 23.52 -3.66 11.09
C PRO A 65 22.88 -3.75 12.48
N LYS A 66 23.63 -3.35 13.52
CA LYS A 66 23.18 -3.44 14.92
C LYS A 66 22.37 -2.24 15.39
N SER A 67 22.19 -1.23 14.54
CA SER A 67 21.43 -0.03 14.86
C SER A 67 20.50 0.37 13.71
N VAL A 68 19.36 0.99 14.04
CA VAL A 68 18.41 1.53 13.05
C VAL A 68 19.10 2.52 12.12
N ARG A 69 20.04 3.32 12.65
CA ARG A 69 20.79 4.31 11.86
C ARG A 69 21.63 3.64 10.78
N ASP A 70 22.36 2.58 11.14
CA ASP A 70 23.24 1.88 10.19
C ASP A 70 22.42 1.09 9.18
N TRP A 71 21.28 0.54 9.60
CA TRP A 71 20.26 -0.04 8.73
C TRP A 71 19.78 0.94 7.66
N LEU A 72 19.33 2.13 8.08
CA LEU A 72 18.89 3.17 7.15
C LEU A 72 20.01 3.65 6.23
N ARG A 73 21.26 3.72 6.73
CA ARG A 73 22.43 4.06 5.90
C ARG A 73 22.68 3.00 4.84
N ARG A 74 22.62 1.71 5.21
CA ARG A 74 22.82 0.60 4.27
C ARG A 74 21.74 0.57 3.20
N LEU A 75 20.47 0.65 3.60
CA LEU A 75 19.33 0.68 2.66
C LEU A 75 19.46 1.81 1.64
N ARG A 76 19.82 3.03 2.08
CA ARG A 76 20.01 4.18 1.18
C ARG A 76 21.15 3.96 0.19
N ALA A 77 22.22 3.29 0.59
CA ALA A 77 23.32 2.96 -0.31
C ALA A 77 22.88 2.00 -1.41
N GLU A 78 22.10 0.98 -1.06
CA GLU A 78 21.57 -0.02 -2.00
C GLU A 78 20.55 0.58 -2.96
N VAL A 79 19.67 1.45 -2.47
CA VAL A 79 18.77 2.22 -3.35
C VAL A 79 19.57 3.05 -4.35
N LYS A 80 20.65 3.72 -3.92
CA LYS A 80 21.50 4.50 -4.82
C LYS A 80 22.17 3.61 -5.88
N ILE A 81 22.58 2.39 -5.53
CA ILE A 81 23.13 1.41 -6.49
C ILE A 81 22.05 0.93 -7.46
N ALA A 82 20.84 0.67 -6.97
CA ALA A 82 19.72 0.17 -7.78
C ALA A 82 19.16 1.17 -8.79
N THR A 83 19.30 2.48 -8.51
CA THR A 83 18.81 3.56 -9.37
C THR A 83 19.89 4.25 -10.20
N ALA A 84 21.16 3.83 -10.06
CA ALA A 84 22.27 4.32 -10.89
C ALA A 84 22.31 3.57 -12.22
#